data_AF-W2GVZ7-F1
#
_entry.id   AF-W2GVZ7-F1
#
_cell.length_a   1.000
_cell.length_b   1.000
_cell.length_c   1.000
_cell.angle_alpha   90.00
_cell.angle_beta   90.00
_cell.angle_gamma   90.00
#
_symmetry.space_group_name_H-M   'P 1'
#
loop_
_entity.id
_entity.type
_entity.pdbx_description
1 polymer ?
#
loop_
_entity_poly.entity_id
_entity_poly.type
_entity_poly.pdbx_seq_one_letter_code
_entity_poly.pdbx_strand_id
1 'polypeptide(L)'
;MRDALKEDLSESDQFFSGDDGKQQLFRVPIASLEPRALREEVERTVRFQARAAQSDEVILHDLVLEKALDREKKLPEPTTRQARSE
;
A
#
# COMPACT_ATOMS: atom_id res chain seq x y z
N MET A 1 15.84 15.84 -39.89
CA MET A 1 16.82 15.70 -38.80
C MET A 1 16.06 15.34 -37.54
N ARG A 2 15.62 14.08 -37.48
CA ARG A 2 15.07 13.44 -36.28
C ARG A 2 16.18 12.53 -35.73
N ASP A 3 16.07 12.24 -34.44
CA ASP A 3 16.82 11.21 -33.72
C ASP A 3 18.19 11.65 -33.22
N ALA A 4 18.26 11.98 -31.92
CA ALA A 4 19.38 11.63 -31.01
C ALA A 4 19.25 12.27 -29.61
N LEU A 5 18.09 12.20 -28.97
CA LEU A 5 17.97 12.51 -27.53
C LEU A 5 16.97 11.53 -26.90
N LYS A 6 17.35 10.25 -26.81
CA LYS A 6 16.55 9.24 -26.11
C LYS A 6 17.42 8.16 -25.47
N GLU A 7 18.44 8.59 -24.76
CA GLU A 7 19.26 7.76 -23.86
C GLU A 7 19.57 8.71 -22.70
N ASP A 8 18.76 8.70 -21.63
CA ASP A 8 19.19 8.18 -20.33
C ASP A 8 17.99 8.10 -19.35
N LEU A 9 16.86 7.55 -19.80
CA LEU A 9 15.80 7.14 -18.89
C LEU A 9 15.63 5.63 -19.01
N SER A 10 15.94 4.96 -17.90
CA SER A 10 15.37 3.68 -17.49
C SER A 10 16.19 2.38 -17.69
N GLU A 11 17.27 2.21 -16.93
CA GLU A 11 17.58 0.84 -16.46
C GLU A 11 16.57 0.38 -15.39
N SER A 12 15.98 1.32 -14.64
CA SER A 12 14.99 1.04 -13.59
C SER A 12 13.61 0.65 -14.11
N ASP A 13 13.10 1.26 -15.18
CA ASP A 13 11.77 0.86 -15.71
C ASP A 13 11.83 -0.52 -16.38
N GLN A 14 12.99 -0.96 -16.84
CA GLN A 14 13.15 -2.26 -17.50
C GLN A 14 13.01 -3.41 -16.49
N PHE A 15 13.45 -3.21 -15.24
CA PHE A 15 13.28 -4.18 -14.14
C PHE A 15 11.81 -4.34 -13.73
N PHE A 16 11.03 -3.25 -13.79
CA PHE A 16 9.60 -3.24 -13.44
C PHE A 16 8.66 -3.50 -14.62
N SER A 17 9.17 -3.61 -15.84
CA SER A 17 8.38 -3.85 -17.06
C SER A 17 7.93 -5.31 -17.24
N GLY A 18 8.69 -6.26 -16.66
CA GLY A 18 8.32 -7.69 -16.64
C GLY A 18 7.22 -8.01 -15.62
N ASP A 19 6.54 -9.14 -15.77
CA ASP A 19 5.49 -9.59 -14.85
C ASP A 19 6.00 -9.68 -13.40
N ASP A 20 7.23 -10.17 -13.21
CA ASP A 20 7.92 -10.24 -11.92
C ASP A 20 8.19 -8.86 -11.32
N GLY A 21 8.53 -7.89 -12.17
CA GLY A 21 8.76 -6.49 -11.81
C GLY A 21 7.50 -5.83 -11.31
N LYS A 22 6.39 -6.00 -12.04
CA LYS A 22 5.08 -5.51 -11.62
C LYS A 22 4.69 -6.10 -10.27
N GLN A 23 4.87 -7.40 -10.05
CA GLN A 23 4.59 -8.01 -8.74
C GLN A 23 5.43 -7.41 -7.59
N GLN A 24 6.67 -7.02 -7.85
CA GLN A 24 7.49 -6.34 -6.83
C GLN A 24 7.00 -4.93 -6.51
N LEU A 25 6.45 -4.19 -7.48
CA LEU A 25 5.88 -2.85 -7.25
C LEU A 25 4.74 -2.85 -6.24
N PHE A 26 3.97 -3.94 -6.13
CA PHE A 26 2.89 -4.04 -5.13
C PHE A 26 3.37 -4.61 -3.80
N ARG A 27 4.45 -5.40 -3.82
CA ARG A 27 5.02 -6.03 -2.62
C ARG A 27 5.71 -5.01 -1.71
N VAL A 28 6.45 -4.07 -2.29
CA VAL A 28 7.23 -3.09 -1.52
C VAL A 28 6.33 -2.15 -0.71
N PRO A 29 5.29 -1.49 -1.29
CA PRO A 29 4.40 -0.62 -0.53
C PRO A 29 3.70 -1.36 0.60
N ILE A 30 3.19 -2.56 0.34
CA ILE A 30 2.52 -3.39 1.35
C ILE A 30 3.49 -3.76 2.47
N ALA A 31 4.72 -4.17 2.15
CA ALA A 31 5.73 -4.53 3.15
C ALA A 31 6.10 -3.36 4.07
N SER A 32 6.09 -2.13 3.54
CA SER A 32 6.38 -0.88 4.26
C SER A 32 5.22 -0.36 5.12
N LEU A 33 4.03 -0.97 5.07
CA LEU A 33 2.89 -0.53 5.88
C LEU A 33 3.12 -0.82 7.37
N GLU A 34 2.92 0.21 8.17
CA GLU A 34 2.82 0.13 9.62
C GLU A 34 1.48 0.71 10.09
N PRO A 35 0.86 0.19 11.16
CA PRO A 35 1.32 -0.95 11.97
C PRO A 35 1.21 -2.30 11.24
N ARG A 36 2.00 -3.31 11.63
CA ARG A 36 1.97 -4.70 11.08
C ARG A 36 0.56 -5.27 10.85
N ALA A 37 -0.39 -4.94 11.70
CA ALA A 37 -1.76 -5.43 11.57
C ALA A 37 -2.54 -4.80 10.39
N LEU A 38 -2.20 -3.57 9.96
CA LEU A 38 -2.70 -2.97 8.71
C LEU A 38 -2.11 -3.71 7.50
N ARG A 39 -0.79 -3.99 7.54
CA ARG A 39 -0.13 -4.78 6.48
C ARG A 39 -0.81 -6.12 6.26
N GLU A 40 -1.01 -6.91 7.32
CA GLU A 40 -1.64 -8.24 7.22
C GLU A 40 -3.07 -8.18 6.67
N GLU A 41 -3.82 -7.15 7.04
CA GLU A 41 -5.18 -6.93 6.53
C GLU A 41 -5.17 -6.60 5.04
N VAL A 42 -4.30 -5.67 4.61
CA VAL A 42 -4.14 -5.32 3.19
C VAL A 42 -3.67 -6.53 2.37
N GLU A 43 -2.66 -7.27 2.82
CA GLU A 43 -2.19 -8.49 2.14
C GLU A 43 -3.32 -9.51 1.94
N ARG A 44 -4.13 -9.72 2.98
CA ARG A 44 -5.27 -10.64 2.92
C ARG A 44 -6.32 -10.13 1.93
N THR A 45 -6.67 -8.85 1.98
CA THR A 45 -7.67 -8.28 1.07
C THR A 45 -7.20 -8.33 -0.38
N VAL A 46 -5.93 -7.99 -0.67
CA VAL A 46 -5.35 -8.11 -2.01
C VAL A 46 -5.39 -9.55 -2.52
N ARG A 47 -5.03 -10.53 -1.67
CA ARG A 47 -4.99 -11.95 -2.08
C ARG A 47 -6.38 -12.54 -2.34
N PHE A 48 -7.38 -12.18 -1.54
CA PHE A 48 -8.67 -12.90 -1.51
C PHE A 48 -9.86 -12.10 -2.03
N GLN A 49 -9.80 -10.77 -2.08
CA GLN A 49 -10.94 -9.91 -2.43
C GLN A 49 -10.62 -8.93 -3.56
N ALA A 50 -9.48 -8.26 -3.49
CA ALA A 50 -9.08 -7.17 -4.40
C ALA A 50 -7.85 -7.55 -5.23
N ARG A 51 -7.94 -8.64 -6.02
CA ARG A 51 -6.81 -9.10 -6.85
C ARG A 51 -6.32 -8.06 -7.86
N ALA A 52 -7.18 -7.14 -8.29
CA ALA A 52 -6.81 -6.04 -9.17
C ALA A 52 -5.71 -5.14 -8.57
N ALA A 53 -5.63 -5.04 -7.23
CA ALA A 53 -4.57 -4.32 -6.53
C ALA A 53 -3.18 -4.96 -6.66
N GLN A 54 -3.07 -6.16 -7.25
CA GLN A 54 -1.79 -6.80 -7.60
C GLN A 54 -1.22 -6.32 -8.94
N SER A 55 -1.94 -5.43 -9.63
CA SER A 55 -1.55 -4.96 -10.96
C SER A 55 -1.90 -3.49 -11.19
N ASP A 56 -2.65 -2.89 -10.27
CA ASP A 56 -3.09 -1.51 -10.31
C ASP A 56 -2.73 -0.80 -9.00
N GLU A 57 -1.83 0.18 -9.10
CA GLU A 57 -1.32 0.95 -7.96
C GLU A 57 -2.40 1.84 -7.35
N VAL A 58 -3.29 2.39 -8.17
CA VAL A 58 -4.37 3.27 -7.70
C VAL A 58 -5.33 2.47 -6.82
N ILE A 59 -5.69 1.26 -7.27
CA ILE A 59 -6.54 0.36 -6.49
C ILE A 59 -5.86 -0.07 -5.19
N LEU A 60 -4.54 -0.33 -5.21
CA LEU A 60 -3.79 -0.67 -4.01
C LEU A 60 -3.78 0.50 -3.01
N HIS A 61 -3.51 1.72 -3.48
CA HIS A 61 -3.50 2.92 -2.66
C HIS A 61 -4.86 3.16 -2.01
N ASP A 62 -5.95 3.13 -2.79
CA ASP A 62 -7.31 3.34 -2.30
C ASP A 62 -7.70 2.30 -1.25
N LEU A 63 -7.32 1.04 -1.47
CA LEU A 63 -7.52 -0.04 -0.50
C LEU A 63 -6.76 0.21 0.81
N VAL A 64 -5.50 0.63 0.74
CA VAL A 64 -4.70 0.96 1.93
C VAL A 64 -5.35 2.09 2.71
N LEU A 65 -5.81 3.13 2.01
CA LEU A 65 -6.49 4.27 2.61
C LEU A 65 -7.78 3.85 3.33
N GLU A 66 -8.61 3.03 2.67
CA GLU A 66 -9.84 2.48 3.23
C GLU A 66 -9.56 1.71 4.54
N LYS A 67 -8.59 0.79 4.51
CA LYS A 67 -8.25 -0.03 5.69
C LYS A 67 -7.60 0.75 6.81
N ALA A 68 -6.79 1.76 6.51
CA ALA A 68 -6.24 2.64 7.53
C ALA A 68 -7.35 3.41 8.26
N LEU A 69 -8.29 4.01 7.51
CA LEU A 69 -9.39 4.80 8.06
C LEU A 69 -10.40 3.95 8.84
N ASP A 70 -10.68 2.73 8.38
CA ASP A 70 -11.57 1.80 9.10
C ASP A 70 -11.03 1.41 10.48
N ARG A 71 -9.71 1.40 10.66
CA ARG A 71 -9.07 1.07 11.94
C ARG A 71 -9.11 2.24 12.90
N GLU A 72 -8.92 3.46 12.42
CA GLU A 72 -9.06 4.68 13.23
C GLU A 72 -10.48 4.80 13.80
N LYS A 73 -11.51 4.52 12.99
CA LYS A 73 -12.92 4.50 13.44
C LYS A 73 -13.22 3.42 14.49
N LYS A 74 -12.39 2.38 14.60
CA LYS A 74 -12.56 1.28 15.55
C LYS A 74 -11.78 1.47 16.85
N LEU A 75 -10.88 2.46 16.92
CA LEU A 75 -10.23 2.82 18.18
C LEU A 75 -11.25 3.53 19.07
N PRO A 76 -11.60 2.96 20.25
CA PRO A 76 -12.40 3.71 21.21
C PRO A 76 -11.57 4.92 21.67
N GLU A 77 -12.20 6.10 21.69
CA GLU A 77 -11.63 7.31 22.28
C GLU A 77 -10.98 6.98 23.63
N PRO A 78 -9.75 7.44 23.92
CA PRO A 78 -9.15 7.25 25.22
C PRO A 78 -10.03 7.97 26.24
N THR A 79 -10.92 7.23 26.90
CA THR A 79 -11.71 7.78 27.99
C THR A 79 -10.71 8.09 29.10
N THR A 80 -10.44 9.38 29.29
CA THR A 80 -9.71 9.90 30.43
C THR A 80 -10.50 9.43 31.65
N ARG A 81 -10.06 8.34 32.30
CA ARG A 81 -10.55 8.01 33.62
C ARG A 81 -10.18 9.19 34.50
N GLN A 82 -11.15 10.07 34.74
CA GLN A 82 -11.07 11.01 35.84
C GLN A 82 -10.95 10.15 37.10
N ALA A 83 -9.73 10.05 37.61
CA ALA A 83 -9.50 9.70 39.00
C ALA A 83 -10.19 10.80 39.81
N ARG A 84 -11.44 10.56 40.20
CA ARG A 84 -11.99 11.24 41.37
C ARG A 84 -11.32 10.60 42.58
N SER A 85 -10.27 11.28 43.02
CA SER A 85 -9.73 11.18 44.37
C SER A 85 -10.80 11.55 45.39
N GLU A 86 -10.81 10.76 46.47
CA GLU A 86 -11.24 11.01 47.85
C GLU A 86 -12.71 11.38 48.12
#